data_AF-A0A838Y6T2-F1
#
_entry.id   AF-A0A838Y6T2-F1
#
_cell.length_a   1.000
_cell.length_b   1.000
_cell.length_c   1.000
_cell.angle_alpha   90.00
_cell.angle_beta   90.00
_cell.angle_gamma   90.00
#
_symmetry.space_group_name_H-M   'P 1'
#
loop_
_entity.id
_entity.type
_entity.pdbx_description
1 polymer ?
#
loop_
_entity_poly.entity_id
_entity_poly.type
_entity_poly.pdbx_seq_one_letter_code
_entity_poly.pdbx_strand_id
1 'polypeptide(L)'
;NNPDPNYDGVVWTEAVKPLGPIAYILKARTTLLRDMGAAMSPFNAFMFIQGLETLNIRMREHSANGQKVAEYLDNHPMVERVAYPGTSSGLAKERSDKYLSNGCGGLLGFEIKGGLEAGKKFINSLEMLYHVANIGDARSLAIHPASTTHSQLNEEELTSAGVSPGYVRLSIGLEHIDDIIADIEQAFSKAE
;
A
#
# COMPACT_ATOMS: atom_id res chain seq x y z
N ASN A 1 1.34 -13.45 31.25
CA ASN A 1 1.57 -13.27 32.69
C ASN A 1 1.02 -14.42 33.53
N ASN A 2 0.11 -15.25 33.00
CA ASN A 2 -0.33 -16.46 33.68
C ASN A 2 0.53 -17.67 33.29
N PRO A 3 0.56 -18.73 34.11
CA PRO A 3 1.17 -20.02 33.77
C PRO A 3 0.63 -20.56 32.44
N ASP A 4 1.54 -21.03 31.58
CA ASP A 4 1.19 -21.62 30.28
C ASP A 4 1.09 -23.15 30.39
N PRO A 5 -0.11 -23.74 30.29
CA PRO A 5 -0.27 -25.19 30.44
C PRO A 5 0.40 -25.98 29.30
N ASN A 6 0.64 -25.36 28.14
CA ASN A 6 1.31 -26.01 27.01
C ASN A 6 2.84 -26.08 27.17
N TYR A 7 3.36 -25.49 28.24
CA TYR A 7 4.78 -25.39 28.58
C TYR A 7 4.97 -25.58 30.10
N ASP A 8 4.32 -26.60 30.68
CA ASP A 8 4.48 -26.99 32.09
C ASP A 8 4.32 -25.84 33.10
N GLY A 9 3.39 -24.91 32.82
CA GLY A 9 3.10 -23.77 33.70
C GLY A 9 4.11 -22.63 33.61
N VAL A 10 4.98 -22.60 32.59
CA VAL A 10 5.91 -21.48 32.37
C VAL A 10 5.17 -20.15 32.35
N VAL A 11 5.66 -19.19 33.15
CA VAL A 11 5.24 -17.79 33.08
C VAL A 11 6.22 -17.04 32.18
N TRP A 12 5.85 -16.81 30.93
CA TRP A 12 6.75 -16.26 29.89
C TRP A 12 7.41 -14.92 30.26
N THR A 13 6.71 -14.04 30.97
CA THR A 13 7.28 -12.76 31.43
C THR A 13 8.36 -12.92 32.49
N GLU A 14 8.39 -14.04 33.20
CA GLU A 14 9.41 -14.39 34.18
C GLU A 14 10.55 -15.17 33.53
N ALA A 15 10.21 -16.18 32.73
CA ALA A 15 11.16 -17.10 32.12
C ALA A 15 12.18 -16.42 31.19
N VAL A 16 11.79 -15.33 30.53
CA VAL A 16 12.67 -14.63 29.57
C VAL A 16 13.34 -13.38 30.13
N LYS A 17 13.15 -13.03 31.41
CA LYS A 17 13.77 -11.82 31.99
C LYS A 17 15.27 -11.69 31.69
N PRO A 18 16.09 -12.76 31.74
CA PRO A 18 17.51 -12.66 31.42
C PRO A 18 17.81 -12.29 29.95
N LEU A 19 16.85 -12.49 29.04
CA LEU A 19 16.98 -12.26 27.60
C LEU A 19 16.39 -10.90 27.16
N GLY A 20 15.89 -10.10 28.11
CA GLY A 20 15.25 -8.82 27.85
C GLY A 20 13.72 -8.90 27.65
N PRO A 21 13.08 -7.82 27.19
CA PRO A 21 11.61 -7.72 27.12
C PRO A 21 11.02 -8.47 25.91
N ILE A 22 11.39 -9.74 25.71
CA ILE A 22 11.04 -10.54 24.53
C ILE A 22 9.88 -11.52 24.76
N ALA A 23 9.20 -11.43 25.90
CA ALA A 23 8.16 -12.40 26.28
C ALA A 23 7.05 -12.52 25.23
N TYR A 24 6.64 -11.39 24.65
CA TYR A 24 5.61 -11.35 23.62
C TYR A 24 6.03 -12.10 22.34
N ILE A 25 7.19 -11.76 21.76
CA ILE A 25 7.65 -12.38 20.51
C ILE A 25 7.99 -13.85 20.70
N LEU A 26 8.49 -14.24 21.89
CA LEU A 26 8.75 -15.64 22.18
C LEU A 26 7.43 -16.43 22.28
N LYS A 27 6.43 -15.91 23.01
CA LYS A 27 5.10 -16.53 23.10
C LYS A 27 4.42 -16.64 21.73
N ALA A 28 4.54 -15.61 20.88
CA ALA A 28 4.04 -15.65 19.52
C ALA A 28 4.72 -16.76 18.69
N ARG A 29 6.02 -16.99 18.87
CA ARG A 29 6.76 -18.05 18.18
C ARG A 29 6.45 -19.46 18.71
N THR A 30 6.46 -19.63 20.03
CA THR A 30 6.38 -20.95 20.67
C THR A 30 4.95 -21.48 20.75
N THR A 31 3.96 -20.60 20.76
CA THR A 31 2.55 -21.00 20.82
C THR A 31 1.84 -20.70 19.50
N LEU A 32 1.65 -19.42 19.16
CA LEU A 32 0.83 -19.06 18.00
C LEU A 32 1.38 -19.64 16.68
N LEU A 33 2.66 -19.42 16.40
CA LEU A 33 3.30 -19.93 15.18
C LEU A 33 3.38 -21.46 15.16
N ARG A 34 3.70 -22.09 16.31
CA ARG A 34 3.76 -23.54 16.45
C ARG A 34 2.40 -24.19 16.18
N ASP A 35 1.34 -23.64 16.78
CA ASP A 35 0.01 -24.25 16.77
C ASP A 35 -0.75 -23.94 15.46
N MET A 36 -0.52 -22.76 14.86
CA MET A 36 -1.13 -22.39 13.57
C MET A 36 -0.30 -22.80 12.35
N GLY A 37 0.98 -23.11 12.51
CA GLY A 37 1.84 -23.64 11.44
C GLY A 37 2.24 -22.64 10.35
N ALA A 38 2.02 -21.33 10.54
CA ALA A 38 2.28 -20.29 9.54
C ALA A 38 3.77 -19.91 9.40
N ALA A 39 4.67 -20.91 9.34
CA ALA A 39 6.11 -20.71 9.22
C ALA A 39 6.53 -20.34 7.79
N MET A 40 7.39 -19.33 7.67
CA MET A 40 7.97 -18.92 6.38
C MET A 40 8.93 -19.99 5.86
N SER A 41 8.87 -20.31 4.57
CA SER A 41 9.84 -21.23 3.95
C SER A 41 11.25 -20.59 3.93
N PRO A 42 12.33 -21.39 4.07
CA PRO A 42 13.70 -20.87 4.00
C PRO A 42 14.00 -20.14 2.69
N PHE A 43 13.45 -20.61 1.58
CA PHE A 43 13.60 -19.97 0.28
C PHE A 43 12.94 -18.59 0.23
N ASN A 44 11.72 -18.44 0.75
CA ASN A 44 11.06 -17.15 0.82
C ASN A 44 11.80 -16.18 1.74
N ALA A 45 12.36 -16.68 2.86
CA ALA A 45 13.20 -15.89 3.74
C ALA A 45 14.46 -15.39 3.03
N PHE A 46 15.12 -16.24 2.24
CA PHE A 46 16.27 -15.85 1.42
C PHE A 46 15.88 -14.76 0.40
N MET A 47 14.79 -14.94 -0.35
CA MET A 47 14.31 -13.93 -1.30
C MET A 47 13.95 -12.60 -0.62
N PHE A 48 13.39 -12.64 0.58
CA PHE A 48 13.11 -11.43 1.36
C PHE A 48 14.38 -10.70 1.77
N ILE A 49 15.42 -11.43 2.20
CA ILE A 49 16.73 -10.85 2.51
C ILE A 49 17.34 -10.17 1.28
N GLN A 50 17.27 -10.81 0.10
CA GLN A 50 17.74 -10.18 -1.15
C GLN A 50 16.99 -8.88 -1.45
N GLY A 51 15.67 -8.84 -1.23
CA GLY A 51 14.89 -7.61 -1.36
C GLY A 51 15.27 -6.53 -0.34
N LEU A 52 15.57 -6.91 0.91
CA LEU A 52 15.92 -5.97 1.99
C LEU A 52 17.19 -5.17 1.70
N GLU A 53 18.18 -5.75 1.01
CA GLU A 53 19.45 -5.09 0.68
C GLU A 53 19.26 -3.77 -0.08
N THR A 54 18.19 -3.67 -0.87
CA THR A 54 17.87 -2.48 -1.68
C THR A 54 16.70 -1.66 -1.14
N LEU A 55 16.19 -1.97 0.07
CA LEU A 55 14.99 -1.34 0.63
C LEU A 55 15.11 0.19 0.68
N ASN A 56 16.24 0.70 1.17
CA ASN A 56 16.45 2.13 1.35
C ASN A 56 16.43 2.91 0.03
N ILE A 57 17.07 2.39 -1.02
CA ILE A 57 17.11 3.05 -2.33
C ILE A 57 15.77 2.94 -3.06
N ARG A 58 15.07 1.80 -2.94
CA ARG A 58 13.72 1.62 -3.52
C ARG A 58 12.72 2.54 -2.85
N MET A 59 12.71 2.64 -1.52
CA MET A 59 11.76 3.51 -0.80
C MET A 59 11.99 5.00 -1.10
N ARG A 60 13.25 5.41 -1.33
CA ARG A 60 13.56 6.76 -1.78
C ARG A 60 12.93 7.05 -3.14
N GLU A 61 13.14 6.16 -4.10
CA GLU A 61 12.63 6.32 -5.46
C GLU A 61 11.10 6.24 -5.51
N HIS A 62 10.49 5.25 -4.85
CA HIS A 62 9.03 5.16 -4.70
C HIS A 62 8.43 6.44 -4.13
N SER A 63 9.07 7.03 -3.12
CA SER A 63 8.59 8.28 -2.52
C SER A 63 8.76 9.48 -3.44
N ALA A 64 9.88 9.57 -4.16
CA ALA A 64 10.13 10.64 -5.11
C ALA A 64 9.16 10.59 -6.30
N ASN A 65 8.95 9.40 -6.87
CA ASN A 65 7.98 9.19 -7.95
C ASN A 65 6.55 9.39 -7.46
N GLY A 66 6.19 8.84 -6.28
CA GLY A 66 4.88 9.02 -5.67
C GLY A 66 4.51 10.49 -5.47
N GLN A 67 5.46 11.31 -4.98
CA GLN A 67 5.26 12.75 -4.83
C GLN A 67 5.00 13.44 -6.18
N LYS A 68 5.82 13.17 -7.19
CA LYS A 68 5.68 13.79 -8.52
C LYS A 68 4.36 13.39 -9.20
N VAL A 69 3.96 12.12 -9.10
CA VAL A 69 2.66 11.66 -9.61
C VAL A 69 1.51 12.31 -8.85
N ALA A 70 1.60 12.43 -7.53
CA ALA A 70 0.57 13.10 -6.73
C ALA A 70 0.42 14.58 -7.14
N GLU A 71 1.52 15.30 -7.30
CA GLU A 71 1.52 16.70 -7.77
C GLU A 71 0.97 16.84 -9.19
N TYR A 72 1.31 15.92 -10.08
CA TYR A 72 0.74 15.86 -11.43
C TYR A 72 -0.78 15.72 -11.39
N LEU A 73 -1.28 14.73 -10.63
CA LEU A 73 -2.70 14.44 -10.53
C LEU A 73 -3.48 15.58 -9.86
N ASP A 74 -2.91 16.25 -8.86
CA ASP A 74 -3.57 17.34 -8.12
C ASP A 74 -3.87 18.55 -9.03
N ASN A 75 -3.12 18.69 -10.13
CA ASN A 75 -3.30 19.74 -11.14
C ASN A 75 -4.03 19.27 -12.40
N HIS A 76 -4.43 18.00 -12.48
CA HIS A 76 -4.98 17.42 -13.71
C HIS A 76 -6.50 17.67 -13.84
N PRO A 77 -7.02 18.12 -15.00
CA PRO A 77 -8.43 18.50 -15.16
C PRO A 77 -9.41 17.34 -14.97
N MET A 78 -9.00 16.09 -15.19
CA MET A 78 -9.83 14.89 -14.97
C MET A 78 -9.84 14.38 -13.53
N VAL A 79 -9.11 15.01 -12.61
CA VAL A 79 -9.01 14.57 -11.22
C VAL A 79 -9.82 15.52 -10.33
N GLU A 80 -10.65 14.96 -9.43
CA GLU A 80 -11.42 15.75 -8.45
C GLU A 80 -10.66 15.93 -7.14
N ARG A 81 -9.89 14.91 -6.75
CA ARG A 81 -9.17 14.88 -5.49
C ARG A 81 -8.03 13.88 -5.53
N VAL A 82 -6.90 14.21 -4.93
CA VAL A 82 -5.80 13.28 -4.66
C VAL A 82 -5.74 12.93 -3.16
N ALA A 83 -5.54 11.66 -2.87
CA ALA A 83 -5.29 11.11 -1.54
C ALA A 83 -3.82 10.67 -1.44
N TYR A 84 -2.95 11.60 -1.03
CA TYR A 84 -1.54 11.34 -0.80
C TYR A 84 -1.00 12.13 0.40
N PRO A 85 -0.19 11.54 1.30
CA PRO A 85 0.32 12.26 2.47
C PRO A 85 1.13 13.52 2.13
N GLY A 86 1.85 13.51 1.00
CA GLY A 86 2.72 14.61 0.56
C GLY A 86 2.00 15.84 -0.02
N THR A 87 0.74 15.68 -0.44
CA THR A 87 -0.12 16.79 -0.92
C THR A 87 -1.27 17.09 0.05
N SER A 88 -1.30 16.42 1.20
CA SER A 88 -2.33 16.61 2.22
C SER A 88 -2.24 17.99 2.89
N SER A 89 -3.34 18.40 3.52
CA SER A 89 -3.44 19.63 4.33
C SER A 89 -3.97 19.34 5.74
N GLY A 90 -3.94 20.35 6.62
CA GLY A 90 -4.47 20.27 7.99
C GLY A 90 -3.79 19.20 8.86
N LEU A 91 -4.58 18.48 9.64
CA LEU A 91 -4.09 17.45 10.58
C LEU A 91 -3.38 16.29 9.87
N ALA A 92 -3.79 15.94 8.65
CA ALA A 92 -3.12 14.92 7.87
C ALA A 92 -1.69 15.36 7.54
N LYS A 93 -1.51 16.61 7.09
CA LYS A 93 -0.19 17.19 6.85
C LYS A 93 0.67 17.22 8.11
N GLU A 94 0.14 17.69 9.24
CA GLU A 94 0.86 17.72 10.52
C GLU A 94 1.40 16.33 10.90
N ARG A 95 0.58 15.29 10.72
CA ARG A 95 0.98 13.90 10.98
C ARG A 95 2.03 13.40 9.99
N SER A 96 1.84 13.68 8.70
CA SER A 96 2.82 13.32 7.67
C SER A 96 4.17 13.96 7.95
N ASP A 97 4.21 15.28 8.20
CA ASP A 97 5.44 16.02 8.48
C ASP A 97 6.14 15.52 9.76
N LYS A 98 5.36 15.09 10.77
CA LYS A 98 5.90 14.54 12.03
C LYS A 98 6.49 13.14 11.88
N TYR A 99 5.84 12.25 11.11
CA TYR A 99 6.18 10.82 11.11
C TYR A 99 6.87 10.34 9.83
N LEU A 100 6.74 11.04 8.70
CA LEU A 100 7.22 10.62 7.38
C LEU A 100 8.38 11.51 6.89
N SER A 101 9.46 11.54 7.65
CA SER A 101 10.59 12.47 7.43
C SER A 101 11.44 12.19 6.17
N ASN A 102 11.32 11.01 5.57
CA ASN A 102 12.15 10.57 4.43
C ASN A 102 11.33 10.27 3.16
N GLY A 103 10.16 10.92 3.03
CA GLY A 103 9.24 10.73 1.91
C GLY A 103 7.95 10.01 2.31
N CYS A 104 6.93 10.14 1.46
CA CYS A 104 5.56 9.71 1.74
C CYS A 104 5.19 8.36 1.09
N GLY A 105 6.17 7.60 0.58
CA GLY A 105 5.96 6.34 -0.10
C GLY A 105 5.36 6.48 -1.51
N GLY A 106 5.19 5.36 -2.20
CA GLY A 106 4.64 5.31 -3.56
C GLY A 106 3.14 4.99 -3.63
N LEU A 107 2.44 4.90 -2.50
CA LEU A 107 1.01 4.59 -2.48
C LEU A 107 0.18 5.87 -2.45
N LEU A 108 -0.66 6.06 -3.46
CA LEU A 108 -1.63 7.16 -3.50
C LEU A 108 -2.95 6.68 -4.12
N GLY A 109 -3.99 7.51 -3.97
CA GLY A 109 -5.22 7.35 -4.71
C GLY A 109 -5.69 8.68 -5.28
N PHE A 110 -6.59 8.63 -6.25
CA PHE A 110 -7.26 9.81 -6.77
C PHE A 110 -8.70 9.48 -7.18
N GLU A 111 -9.53 10.52 -7.23
CA GLU A 111 -10.91 10.44 -7.70
C GLU A 111 -10.96 10.95 -9.14
N ILE A 112 -11.35 10.10 -10.09
CA ILE A 112 -11.53 10.50 -11.50
C ILE A 112 -12.93 11.08 -11.73
N LYS A 113 -12.99 12.19 -12.48
CA LYS A 113 -14.24 12.75 -13.00
C LYS A 113 -14.91 11.75 -13.95
N GLY A 114 -16.24 11.69 -13.91
CA GLY A 114 -17.02 10.72 -14.69
C GLY A 114 -17.26 9.38 -13.97
N GLY A 115 -16.76 9.22 -12.74
CA GLY A 115 -17.11 8.13 -11.85
C GLY A 115 -16.77 6.74 -12.39
N LEU A 116 -17.67 5.79 -12.20
CA LEU A 116 -17.43 4.36 -12.45
C LEU A 116 -16.98 4.06 -13.88
N GLU A 117 -17.63 4.66 -14.89
CA GLU A 117 -17.33 4.36 -16.28
C GLU A 117 -16.00 4.96 -16.72
N ALA A 118 -15.68 6.18 -16.28
CA ALA A 118 -14.36 6.77 -16.51
C ALA A 118 -13.26 5.97 -15.80
N GLY A 119 -13.48 5.53 -14.56
CA GLY A 119 -12.53 4.69 -13.83
C GLY A 119 -12.27 3.34 -14.51
N LYS A 120 -13.32 2.69 -15.04
CA LYS A 120 -13.19 1.46 -15.85
C LYS A 120 -12.41 1.70 -17.15
N LYS A 121 -12.70 2.78 -17.87
CA LYS A 121 -11.97 3.10 -19.11
C LYS A 121 -10.51 3.39 -18.80
N PHE A 122 -10.23 4.22 -17.80
CA PHE A 122 -8.87 4.57 -17.37
C PHE A 122 -8.05 3.31 -17.05
N ILE A 123 -8.55 2.46 -16.16
CA ILE A 123 -7.78 1.28 -15.71
C ILE A 123 -7.53 0.28 -16.84
N ASN A 124 -8.45 0.15 -17.80
CA ASN A 124 -8.28 -0.72 -18.97
C ASN A 124 -7.42 -0.09 -20.08
N SER A 125 -7.13 1.20 -19.98
CA SER A 125 -6.37 1.96 -20.98
C SER A 125 -4.89 2.07 -20.67
N LEU A 126 -4.47 1.76 -19.44
CA LEU A 126 -3.06 1.74 -19.03
C LEU A 126 -2.28 0.70 -19.85
N GLU A 127 -1.10 1.09 -20.34
CA GLU A 127 -0.24 0.28 -21.18
C GLU A 127 1.04 -0.15 -20.46
N MET A 128 1.43 0.56 -19.39
CA MET A 128 2.61 0.26 -18.57
C MET A 128 2.25 -0.13 -17.14
N LEU A 129 1.37 0.65 -16.48
CA LEU A 129 0.94 0.36 -15.12
C LEU A 129 0.10 -0.92 -15.10
N TYR A 130 0.53 -1.89 -14.30
CA TYR A 130 -0.16 -3.18 -14.23
C TYR A 130 -1.48 -3.05 -13.47
N HIS A 131 -2.57 -3.49 -14.08
CA HIS A 131 -3.87 -3.61 -13.43
C HIS A 131 -3.90 -4.84 -12.50
N VAL A 132 -3.49 -4.66 -11.24
CA VAL A 132 -3.39 -5.72 -10.22
C VAL A 132 -3.68 -5.20 -8.80
N ALA A 133 -4.06 -6.12 -7.90
CA ALA A 133 -4.47 -5.75 -6.54
C ALA A 133 -3.33 -5.64 -5.51
N ASN A 134 -2.12 -6.11 -5.83
CA ASN A 134 -0.97 -6.00 -4.92
C ASN A 134 -0.38 -4.57 -4.89
N ILE A 135 0.57 -4.34 -3.99
CA ILE A 135 1.24 -3.05 -3.76
C ILE A 135 2.72 -3.27 -3.43
N GLY A 136 3.53 -2.22 -3.57
CA GLY A 136 4.94 -2.21 -3.14
C GLY A 136 5.89 -3.04 -3.99
N ASP A 137 5.50 -3.34 -5.23
CA ASP A 137 6.39 -3.91 -6.25
C ASP A 137 7.31 -2.83 -6.81
N ALA A 138 8.42 -3.24 -7.44
CA ALA A 138 9.28 -2.36 -8.21
C ALA A 138 8.55 -1.75 -9.43
N ARG A 139 7.51 -2.44 -9.92
CA ARG A 139 6.64 -1.99 -11.02
C ARG A 139 5.51 -1.12 -10.52
N SER A 140 5.10 -0.15 -11.32
CA SER A 140 3.93 0.68 -11.06
C SER A 140 2.65 -0.13 -11.29
N LEU A 141 1.75 -0.09 -10.32
CA LEU A 141 0.51 -0.87 -10.29
C LEU A 141 -0.69 0.07 -10.11
N ALA A 142 -1.81 -0.29 -10.71
CA ALA A 142 -3.06 0.43 -10.57
C ALA A 142 -4.22 -0.52 -10.30
N ILE A 143 -5.24 -0.04 -9.59
CA ILE A 143 -6.51 -0.75 -9.48
C ILE A 143 -7.66 0.24 -9.29
N HIS A 144 -8.81 -0.09 -9.88
CA HIS A 144 -10.06 0.61 -9.69
C HIS A 144 -11.00 -0.25 -8.83
N PRO A 145 -11.09 -0.02 -7.49
CA PRO A 145 -11.74 -0.96 -6.58
C PRO A 145 -13.22 -1.20 -6.86
N ALA A 146 -13.96 -0.14 -7.20
CA ALA A 146 -15.41 -0.21 -7.43
C ALA A 146 -15.79 -1.20 -8.56
N SER A 147 -14.99 -1.30 -9.62
CA SER A 147 -15.24 -2.26 -10.71
C SER A 147 -14.49 -3.58 -10.58
N THR A 148 -13.71 -3.80 -9.51
CA THR A 148 -12.87 -4.99 -9.35
C THR A 148 -13.04 -5.61 -7.97
N THR A 149 -12.16 -5.28 -7.02
CA THR A 149 -12.07 -5.88 -5.68
C THR A 149 -13.35 -5.74 -4.85
N HIS A 150 -14.13 -4.68 -5.09
CA HIS A 150 -15.37 -4.40 -4.37
C HIS A 150 -16.60 -4.48 -5.28
N SER A 151 -16.48 -5.07 -6.47
CA SER A 151 -17.56 -5.21 -7.45
C SER A 151 -18.79 -5.99 -6.96
N GLN A 152 -18.67 -6.70 -5.84
CA GLN A 152 -19.79 -7.44 -5.21
C GLN A 152 -20.65 -6.55 -4.31
N LEU A 153 -20.18 -5.36 -3.95
CA LEU A 153 -20.89 -4.43 -3.09
C LEU A 153 -21.85 -3.57 -3.91
N ASN A 154 -22.99 -3.24 -3.31
CA ASN A 154 -23.88 -2.22 -3.88
C ASN A 154 -23.34 -0.79 -3.59
N GLU A 155 -23.98 0.22 -4.17
CA GLU A 155 -23.52 1.62 -4.07
C GLU A 155 -23.49 2.16 -2.64
N GLU A 156 -24.47 1.80 -1.81
CA GLU A 156 -24.54 2.20 -0.41
C GLU A 156 -23.39 1.56 0.40
N GLU A 157 -23.15 0.27 0.15
CA GLU A 157 -22.05 -0.49 0.77
C GLU A 157 -20.68 0.05 0.36
N LEU A 158 -20.46 0.34 -0.93
CA LEU A 158 -19.24 0.97 -1.44
C LEU A 158 -18.97 2.30 -0.75
N THR A 159 -19.98 3.16 -0.68
CA THR A 159 -19.90 4.46 -0.03
C THR A 159 -19.56 4.30 1.46
N SER A 160 -20.22 3.37 2.15
CA SER A 160 -19.95 3.08 3.57
C SER A 160 -18.53 2.55 3.82
N ALA A 161 -17.95 1.84 2.85
CA ALA A 161 -16.57 1.35 2.87
C ALA A 161 -15.54 2.43 2.49
N GLY A 162 -15.98 3.64 2.14
CA GLY A 162 -15.11 4.73 1.68
C GLY A 162 -14.60 4.53 0.25
N VAL A 163 -15.26 3.68 -0.54
CA VAL A 163 -14.93 3.43 -1.95
C VAL A 163 -15.88 4.25 -2.81
N SER A 164 -15.38 5.37 -3.33
CA SER A 164 -16.11 6.13 -4.34
C SER A 164 -16.14 5.34 -5.66
N PRO A 165 -17.19 5.53 -6.51
CA PRO A 165 -17.24 4.92 -7.82
C PRO A 165 -16.10 5.34 -8.76
N GLY A 166 -15.46 6.49 -8.55
CA GLY A 166 -14.35 7.00 -9.37
C GLY A 166 -12.96 6.82 -8.75
N TYR A 167 -12.87 6.12 -7.62
CA TYR A 167 -11.61 6.01 -6.90
C TYR A 167 -10.64 5.06 -7.60
N VAL A 168 -9.45 5.55 -7.94
CA VAL A 168 -8.34 4.74 -8.48
C VAL A 168 -7.18 4.77 -7.48
N ARG A 169 -6.63 3.59 -7.19
CA ARG A 169 -5.44 3.44 -6.33
C ARG A 169 -4.23 3.13 -7.18
N LEU A 170 -3.15 3.87 -6.96
CA LEU A 170 -1.85 3.66 -7.59
C LEU A 170 -0.80 3.24 -6.56
N SER A 171 0.00 2.24 -6.91
CA SER A 171 1.23 1.87 -6.22
C SER A 171 2.38 2.15 -7.17
N ILE A 172 2.98 3.33 -7.07
CA ILE A 172 4.00 3.85 -7.96
C ILE A 172 5.33 3.14 -7.74
N GLY A 173 5.89 2.64 -8.84
CA GLY A 173 7.10 1.84 -8.92
C GLY A 173 8.37 2.68 -9.06
N LEU A 174 9.36 2.07 -9.71
CA LEU A 174 10.73 2.55 -9.89
C LEU A 174 11.05 2.92 -11.35
N GLU A 175 10.05 2.87 -12.23
CA GLU A 175 10.21 3.30 -13.62
C GLU A 175 10.59 4.79 -13.69
N HIS A 176 11.06 5.23 -14.87
CA HIS A 176 11.33 6.65 -15.07
C HIS A 176 10.03 7.44 -14.91
N ILE A 177 10.07 8.52 -14.13
CA ILE A 177 8.86 9.29 -13.80
C ILE A 177 8.09 9.77 -15.05
N ASP A 178 8.82 10.18 -16.09
CA ASP A 178 8.19 10.67 -17.32
C ASP A 178 7.37 9.59 -18.02
N ASP A 179 7.81 8.32 -17.96
CA ASP A 179 7.07 7.19 -18.55
C ASP A 179 5.82 6.87 -17.72
N ILE A 180 5.91 6.99 -16.39
CA ILE A 180 4.76 6.80 -15.48
C ILE A 180 3.70 7.86 -15.76
N ILE A 181 4.10 9.13 -15.85
CA ILE A 181 3.19 10.24 -16.15
C ILE A 181 2.62 10.10 -17.56
N ALA A 182 3.43 9.73 -18.56
CA ALA A 182 2.95 9.53 -19.92
C ALA A 182 1.89 8.42 -20.03
N ASP A 183 2.07 7.30 -19.33
CA ASP A 183 1.09 6.21 -19.32
C ASP A 183 -0.22 6.63 -18.61
N ILE A 184 -0.11 7.38 -17.51
CA ILE A 184 -1.29 7.94 -16.83
C ILE A 184 -2.02 8.93 -17.74
N GLU A 185 -1.30 9.81 -18.44
CA GLU A 185 -1.87 10.83 -19.30
C GLU A 185 -2.60 10.25 -20.52
N GLN A 186 -1.98 9.27 -21.20
CA GLN A 186 -2.64 8.61 -22.32
C GLN A 186 -3.92 7.86 -21.86
N ALA A 187 -3.90 7.29 -20.65
CA ALA A 187 -5.08 6.63 -20.10
C ALA A 187 -6.20 7.62 -19.75
N PHE A 188 -5.87 8.83 -19.28
CA PHE A 188 -6.86 9.90 -19.11
C PHE A 188 -7.49 10.31 -20.44
N SER A 189 -6.68 10.49 -21.49
CA SER A 189 -7.16 10.88 -22.83
C SER A 189 -8.18 9.88 -23.41
N LYS A 190 -8.09 8.60 -23.04
CA LYS A 190 -9.03 7.53 -23.45
C LYS A 190 -10.24 7.40 -22.52
N ALA A 191 -10.18 7.96 -21.32
CA ALA A 191 -11.22 7.87 -20.30
C ALA A 191 -12.25 9.00 -20.38
N GLU A 192 -11.93 10.09 -21.07
CA GLU A 192 -12.87 11.16 -21.45
C GLU A 192 -14.12 10.66 -22.22
#